data_AF-X8JRJ1-F1
#
_entry.id   AF-X8JRJ1-F1
#
_cell.length_a   1.000
_cell.length_b   1.000
_cell.length_c   1.000
_cell.angle_alpha   90.00
_cell.angle_beta   90.00
_cell.angle_gamma   90.00
#
_symmetry.space_group_name_H-M   'P 1'
#
loop_
_entity.id
_entity.type
_entity.pdbx_description
1 polymer ?
#
loop_
_entity_poly.entity_id
_entity_poly.type
_entity_poly.pdbx_seq_one_letter_code
_entity_poly.pdbx_strand_id
1 'polypeptide(L)'
;MHTYLVLFSLAAVACLSRPHPSSSILPDEEPIPILFLPPSIAKSDSPIGPLFITGTHRPGSPSPTPTVQKAAETVHVVAATQFLTVTITVQAQPKPTSPSAPEPDSDKSGSSHAEMKPFVATYFPDWTADEFPPERIDFKRFAWIDFAFAVPNENRQLVFTSDNSEDILHRLVRAAHAHGSRVKLSIGGWTGSRYFSDAVSSDANRHEFVRNTVQMYRKFNLDGVDVDWEYPGVQGAGNNQVSPQDSAHFLTFLQLLRSQLPKPAKLTAATQVTPFAGPDGRPLTDVSEFAKVLDWILIMNYDIWGASSTPGPNAPLRDGCHNSTQPDASASASIAAWTAAGFPPNQLTLGLPSYGYVQTSGARNLIQRKRGLRVREDEMYTAETGSVRVKGEGGDDGGQVQFQQLIKAGALKLNSNGNYVGAGGFNRLWDVCSSTPYLISQNAKQVVAYDDPQSLGMKAAFARGAGLLGVNMFDVHGDTDDWTLTDAIREGFGLA
;
A
#
# COMPACT_ATOMS: atom_id res chain seq x y z
N MET A 1 67.27 -10.25 -31.16
CA MET A 1 66.14 -9.29 -31.13
C MET A 1 65.73 -9.11 -29.68
N HIS A 2 65.61 -7.86 -29.26
CA HIS A 2 65.76 -7.38 -27.89
C HIS A 2 64.55 -7.62 -26.97
N THR A 3 64.87 -7.92 -25.71
CA THR A 3 64.08 -7.78 -24.46
C THR A 3 64.11 -6.33 -23.97
N TYR A 4 63.09 -5.85 -23.23
CA TYR A 4 63.05 -4.83 -22.14
C TYR A 4 61.55 -4.47 -21.92
N LEU A 5 60.89 -4.66 -20.78
CA LEU A 5 60.98 -4.03 -19.43
C LEU A 5 60.93 -2.49 -19.47
N VAL A 6 60.01 -1.87 -18.69
CA VAL A 6 60.24 -0.70 -17.78
C VAL A 6 59.08 0.32 -17.66
N LEU A 7 58.67 0.48 -16.39
CA LEU A 7 58.20 1.62 -15.58
C LEU A 7 56.99 2.52 -15.95
N PHE A 8 56.07 2.57 -14.98
CA PHE A 8 55.35 3.76 -14.54
C PHE A 8 56.31 4.71 -13.80
N SER A 9 56.26 6.00 -14.12
CA SER A 9 56.87 7.08 -13.33
C SER A 9 55.81 7.96 -12.68
N LEU A 10 55.95 8.13 -11.37
CA LEU A 10 55.41 9.24 -10.58
C LEU A 10 56.02 10.57 -11.07
N ALA A 11 55.21 11.63 -11.10
CA ALA A 11 55.70 12.99 -10.88
C ALA A 11 54.68 13.75 -10.05
N ALA A 12 55.03 13.97 -8.78
CA ALA A 12 54.44 14.98 -7.92
C ALA A 12 55.08 16.34 -8.24
N VAL A 13 54.28 17.39 -8.36
CA VAL A 13 54.72 18.76 -8.12
C VAL A 13 53.73 19.38 -7.14
N ALA A 14 54.22 19.64 -5.94
CA ALA A 14 53.60 20.53 -4.97
C ALA A 14 54.28 21.90 -5.07
N CYS A 15 53.51 22.98 -5.02
CA CYS A 15 53.98 24.25 -4.46
C CYS A 15 52.83 25.03 -3.81
N LEU A 16 53.12 25.56 -2.64
CA LEU A 16 52.24 26.14 -1.62
C LEU A 16 51.85 27.59 -1.92
N SER A 17 50.65 28.03 -1.50
CA SER A 17 50.42 29.17 -0.57
C SER A 17 48.93 29.43 -0.26
N ARG A 18 48.62 29.69 1.02
CA ARG A 18 47.32 30.04 1.67
C ARG A 18 47.09 31.57 1.68
N PRO A 19 45.91 32.18 2.02
CA PRO A 19 44.93 31.77 3.08
C PRO A 19 43.40 31.97 2.80
N HIS A 20 42.60 31.43 3.75
CA HIS A 20 41.13 31.44 4.00
C HIS A 20 40.41 32.83 3.99
N PRO A 21 39.04 32.97 4.11
CA PRO A 21 38.05 32.06 4.74
C PRO A 21 36.62 31.91 4.10
N SER A 22 35.85 31.01 4.74
CA SER A 22 34.37 30.91 4.88
C SER A 22 33.48 30.51 3.69
N SER A 23 33.02 29.26 3.67
CA SER A 23 31.64 28.87 4.01
C SER A 23 31.43 27.38 3.72
N SER A 24 30.80 26.72 4.68
CA SER A 24 30.46 25.29 4.72
C SER A 24 29.23 24.99 3.85
N ILE A 25 29.39 24.08 2.89
CA ILE A 25 28.28 23.32 2.28
C ILE A 25 28.76 21.86 2.23
N LEU A 26 28.21 21.03 3.11
CA LEU A 26 28.26 19.57 2.97
C LEU A 26 27.08 19.17 2.05
N PRO A 27 27.27 18.29 1.06
CA PRO A 27 26.16 17.74 0.30
C PRO A 27 25.43 16.68 1.12
N ASP A 28 24.10 16.67 1.00
CA ASP A 28 23.17 15.72 1.59
C ASP A 28 23.59 14.27 1.31
N GLU A 29 23.56 13.43 2.35
CA GLU A 29 23.77 11.99 2.24
C GLU A 29 22.55 11.33 1.55
N GLU A 30 22.79 10.68 0.41
CA GLU A 30 21.79 9.88 -0.31
C GLU A 30 21.39 8.61 0.48
N PRO A 31 20.10 8.24 0.54
CA PRO A 31 19.71 6.93 1.06
C PRO A 31 20.02 5.82 0.04
N ILE A 32 20.74 4.80 0.50
CA ILE A 32 21.14 3.62 -0.26
C ILE A 32 19.89 2.83 -0.72
N PRO A 33 19.77 2.44 -2.00
CA PRO A 33 18.63 1.66 -2.49
C PRO A 33 18.63 0.23 -1.92
N ILE A 34 17.53 -0.14 -1.27
CA ILE A 34 17.24 -1.53 -0.89
C ILE A 34 16.75 -2.27 -2.14
N LEU A 35 17.59 -3.17 -2.66
CA LEU A 35 17.24 -4.06 -3.77
C LEU A 35 16.38 -5.21 -3.23
N PHE A 36 15.07 -5.16 -3.46
CA PHE A 36 14.20 -6.32 -3.25
C PHE A 36 14.36 -7.28 -4.43
N LEU A 37 14.98 -8.44 -4.18
CA LEU A 37 14.93 -9.56 -5.11
C LEU A 37 13.57 -10.27 -4.95
N PRO A 38 12.89 -10.67 -6.05
CA PRO A 38 11.67 -11.46 -5.95
C PRO A 38 11.97 -12.80 -5.27
N PRO A 39 11.03 -13.36 -4.47
CA PRO A 39 11.17 -14.71 -3.93
C PRO A 39 11.19 -15.71 -5.08
N SER A 40 12.39 -16.10 -5.47
CA SER A 40 12.59 -17.26 -6.33
C SER A 40 12.50 -18.47 -5.41
N ILE A 41 11.56 -19.37 -5.73
CA ILE A 41 11.29 -20.63 -5.03
C ILE A 41 12.60 -21.29 -4.54
N ALA A 42 12.81 -21.26 -3.23
CA ALA A 42 13.82 -22.06 -2.56
C ALA A 42 13.15 -22.83 -1.43
N LYS A 43 12.87 -24.12 -1.68
CA LYS A 43 12.63 -25.08 -0.62
C LYS A 43 13.93 -25.24 0.18
N SER A 44 13.97 -24.73 1.41
CA SER A 44 14.37 -25.47 2.63
C SER A 44 14.78 -24.51 3.75
N ASP A 45 14.15 -24.69 4.91
CA ASP A 45 14.60 -24.41 6.28
C ASP A 45 15.95 -23.67 6.45
N SER A 46 15.89 -22.34 6.57
CA SER A 46 16.85 -21.53 7.34
C SER A 46 16.29 -20.11 7.58
N PRO A 47 16.38 -19.54 8.79
CA PRO A 47 15.77 -18.25 9.12
C PRO A 47 16.68 -17.11 8.65
N ILE A 48 16.38 -16.50 7.51
CA ILE A 48 17.02 -15.23 7.08
C ILE A 48 16.07 -14.09 7.41
N GLY A 49 16.30 -13.43 8.55
CA GLY A 49 15.69 -12.13 8.87
C GLY A 49 16.55 -10.97 8.36
N PRO A 50 15.97 -9.78 8.11
CA PRO A 50 16.74 -8.61 7.69
C PRO A 50 17.64 -8.08 8.82
N LEU A 51 18.87 -7.71 8.47
CA LEU A 51 19.89 -7.14 9.36
C LEU A 51 19.78 -5.60 9.35
N PHE A 52 19.55 -4.97 10.52
CA PHE A 52 19.57 -3.52 10.68
C PHE A 52 20.93 -3.07 11.27
N ILE A 53 21.59 -2.10 10.64
CA ILE A 53 22.79 -1.45 11.19
C ILE A 53 22.41 -0.02 11.59
N THR A 54 22.40 0.26 12.89
CA THR A 54 22.32 1.63 13.43
C THR A 54 23.70 2.04 13.95
N GLY A 55 24.26 3.16 13.47
CA GLY A 55 25.53 3.69 13.93
C GLY A 55 25.44 5.15 14.34
N THR A 56 25.65 5.44 15.63
CA THR A 56 25.93 6.79 16.13
C THR A 56 27.42 6.90 16.46
N HIS A 57 28.13 7.86 15.87
CA HIS A 57 29.57 8.05 16.09
C HIS A 57 29.85 9.09 17.20
N ARG A 58 30.73 8.75 18.16
CA ARG A 58 31.39 9.70 19.08
C ARG A 58 32.91 9.56 18.92
N PRO A 59 33.69 10.66 18.81
CA PRO A 59 35.14 10.57 18.61
C PRO A 59 35.93 10.64 19.92
N GLY A 60 36.94 9.76 20.08
CA GLY A 60 38.06 9.96 21.02
C GLY A 60 38.57 8.72 21.77
N SER A 61 39.85 8.37 21.54
CA SER A 61 40.79 7.61 22.40
C SER A 61 41.06 6.11 22.09
N PRO A 62 42.29 5.60 22.39
CA PRO A 62 43.08 4.72 21.52
C PRO A 62 43.04 3.23 21.86
N SER A 63 43.40 2.39 20.88
CA SER A 63 43.46 0.93 20.95
C SER A 63 44.39 0.36 22.03
N PRO A 64 44.04 -0.82 22.57
CA PRO A 64 45.00 -1.88 22.83
C PRO A 64 44.68 -3.12 21.98
N THR A 65 45.73 -3.72 21.44
CA THR A 65 45.76 -4.99 20.71
C THR A 65 45.21 -6.15 21.55
N PRO A 66 44.43 -7.09 20.95
CA PRO A 66 44.71 -8.49 21.24
C PRO A 66 44.63 -9.47 20.05
N THR A 67 45.55 -10.42 20.16
CA THR A 67 45.76 -11.75 19.58
C THR A 67 44.57 -12.48 18.94
N VAL A 68 44.85 -13.12 17.81
CA VAL A 68 43.98 -14.01 17.02
C VAL A 68 43.91 -15.43 17.62
N GLN A 69 42.71 -15.97 17.80
CA GLN A 69 42.45 -17.43 17.71
C GLN A 69 41.10 -17.70 17.03
N LYS A 70 41.04 -18.83 16.33
CA LYS A 70 40.31 -19.09 15.07
C LYS A 70 39.13 -20.03 15.29
N ALA A 71 37.98 -19.73 14.69
CA ALA A 71 37.04 -20.71 14.12
C ALA A 71 36.23 -19.98 13.04
N ALA A 72 36.39 -20.41 11.78
CA ALA A 72 35.77 -19.78 10.63
C ALA A 72 34.66 -20.68 10.10
N GLU A 73 33.45 -20.16 9.98
CA GLU A 73 32.50 -20.60 8.96
C GLU A 73 32.51 -19.53 7.86
N THR A 74 32.91 -19.94 6.66
CA THR A 74 33.02 -19.07 5.49
C THR A 74 31.74 -19.19 4.68
N VAL A 75 30.97 -18.10 4.60
CA VAL A 75 29.84 -18.01 3.67
C VAL A 75 30.34 -17.42 2.35
N HIS A 76 30.35 -18.23 1.29
CA HIS A 76 30.66 -17.77 -0.05
C HIS A 76 29.39 -17.29 -0.74
N VAL A 77 29.28 -15.98 -0.99
CA VAL A 77 28.27 -15.42 -1.89
C VAL A 77 28.94 -15.18 -3.24
N VAL A 78 28.60 -15.99 -4.25
CA VAL A 78 29.06 -15.80 -5.63
C VAL A 78 28.01 -14.98 -6.37
N ALA A 79 28.25 -13.68 -6.51
CA ALA A 79 27.53 -12.85 -7.46
C ALA A 79 28.26 -12.88 -8.81
N ALA A 80 27.68 -13.54 -9.80
CA ALA A 80 28.20 -13.54 -11.15
C ALA A 80 27.78 -12.25 -11.88
N THR A 81 28.50 -11.17 -11.61
CA THR A 81 28.59 -10.02 -12.51
C THR A 81 30.06 -9.66 -12.67
N GLN A 82 30.53 -9.62 -13.91
CA GLN A 82 31.92 -9.35 -14.25
C GLN A 82 32.38 -8.02 -13.63
N PHE A 83 33.53 -8.07 -12.95
CA PHE A 83 34.29 -6.97 -12.33
C PHE A 83 33.74 -6.37 -11.02
N LEU A 84 33.81 -7.12 -9.92
CA LEU A 84 34.54 -6.78 -8.67
C LEU A 84 34.17 -7.81 -7.59
N THR A 85 35.15 -8.52 -7.05
CA THR A 85 34.92 -9.39 -5.87
C THR A 85 35.03 -8.53 -4.62
N VAL A 86 33.90 -8.21 -3.96
CA VAL A 86 33.91 -7.56 -2.64
C VAL A 86 33.81 -8.65 -1.58
N THR A 87 34.83 -8.77 -0.73
CA THR A 87 34.81 -9.69 0.42
C THR A 87 34.40 -8.89 1.66
N ILE A 88 33.25 -9.21 2.24
CA ILE A 88 32.81 -8.63 3.52
C ILE A 88 33.02 -9.67 4.62
N THR A 89 33.83 -9.33 5.62
CA THR A 89 34.04 -10.16 6.81
C THR A 89 33.23 -9.57 7.97
N VAL A 90 32.28 -10.32 8.53
CA VAL A 90 31.50 -9.92 9.71
C VAL A 90 31.97 -10.73 10.91
N GLN A 91 32.44 -10.05 11.96
CA GLN A 91 32.74 -10.66 13.26
C GLN A 91 31.67 -10.26 14.28
N ALA A 92 31.02 -11.24 14.90
CA ALA A 92 30.12 -11.02 16.03
C ALA A 92 30.92 -10.81 17.33
N GLN A 93 30.56 -9.81 18.13
CA GLN A 93 31.10 -9.55 19.47
C GLN A 93 30.04 -9.94 20.53
N PRO A 94 30.41 -10.60 21.64
CA PRO A 94 29.48 -10.86 22.74
C PRO A 94 29.21 -9.60 23.57
N LYS A 95 27.96 -9.45 24.01
CA LYS A 95 27.40 -8.30 24.76
C LYS A 95 27.99 -8.20 26.18
N PRO A 96 28.41 -7.02 26.69
CA PRO A 96 28.79 -6.86 28.10
C PRO A 96 27.55 -6.78 29.01
N THR A 97 27.58 -7.53 30.11
CA THR A 97 26.58 -7.49 31.21
C THR A 97 27.04 -6.51 32.30
N SER A 98 26.17 -5.58 32.70
CA SER A 98 26.30 -4.79 33.94
C SER A 98 24.96 -4.79 34.71
N PRO A 99 24.97 -4.64 36.05
CA PRO A 99 23.85 -5.01 36.91
C PRO A 99 22.72 -3.97 36.97
N SER A 100 21.50 -4.48 37.19
CA SER A 100 20.24 -3.74 37.32
C SER A 100 20.27 -2.77 38.51
N ALA A 101 19.79 -1.54 38.28
CA ALA A 101 19.33 -0.63 39.32
C ALA A 101 17.82 -0.83 39.55
N PRO A 102 17.27 -0.53 40.75
CA PRO A 102 15.86 -0.76 41.06
C PRO A 102 14.97 0.36 40.51
N GLU A 103 13.79 -0.03 39.99
CA GLU A 103 12.73 0.87 39.50
C GLU A 103 12.11 1.73 40.61
N PRO A 104 11.72 2.99 40.30
CA PRO A 104 10.71 3.69 41.08
C PRO A 104 9.31 3.33 40.58
N ASP A 105 8.49 2.89 41.51
CA ASP A 105 7.06 2.63 41.41
C ASP A 105 6.29 3.93 41.10
N SER A 106 5.53 3.98 40.01
CA SER A 106 4.44 4.97 39.84
C SER A 106 3.38 4.55 38.81
N ASP A 107 2.19 4.29 39.37
CA ASP A 107 0.83 4.45 38.84
C ASP A 107 0.49 3.96 37.42
N LYS A 108 -0.21 2.81 37.41
CA LYS A 108 -1.02 2.34 36.27
C LYS A 108 -2.27 3.20 36.09
N SER A 109 -2.14 4.29 35.34
CA SER A 109 -3.23 4.80 34.49
C SER A 109 -3.29 3.94 33.22
N GLY A 110 -4.08 2.88 33.26
CA GLY A 110 -4.25 1.94 32.14
C GLY A 110 -5.04 2.56 30.98
N SER A 111 -4.33 3.17 30.03
CA SER A 111 -4.79 3.28 28.64
C SER A 111 -4.67 1.91 28.00
N SER A 112 -5.74 1.12 28.05
CA SER A 112 -5.79 -0.21 27.42
C SER A 112 -6.20 -0.09 25.94
N HIS A 113 -5.36 0.53 25.11
CA HIS A 113 -5.32 0.10 23.72
C HIS A 113 -4.56 -1.23 23.71
N ALA A 114 -5.29 -2.34 23.87
CA ALA A 114 -4.70 -3.64 23.55
C ALA A 114 -4.14 -3.53 22.13
N GLU A 115 -2.83 -3.70 22.01
CA GLU A 115 -2.10 -3.54 20.75
C GLU A 115 -2.78 -4.45 19.70
N MET A 116 -3.38 -3.82 18.68
CA MET A 116 -4.06 -4.57 17.63
C MET A 116 -3.01 -5.35 16.84
N LYS A 117 -3.25 -6.65 16.67
CA LYS A 117 -2.35 -7.50 15.91
C LYS A 117 -2.40 -7.12 14.42
N PRO A 118 -1.28 -7.24 13.70
CA PRO A 118 -1.26 -7.04 12.25
C PRO A 118 -2.31 -7.91 11.54
N PHE A 119 -3.02 -7.35 10.56
CA PHE A 119 -4.12 -8.06 9.88
C PHE A 119 -4.25 -7.77 8.39
N VAL A 120 -5.01 -8.65 7.71
CA VAL A 120 -5.54 -8.43 6.36
C VAL A 120 -7.04 -8.20 6.45
N ALA A 121 -7.54 -7.19 5.74
CA ALA A 121 -8.94 -6.84 5.59
C ALA A 121 -9.35 -6.82 4.11
N THR A 122 -10.64 -6.76 3.83
CA THR A 122 -11.15 -6.57 2.47
C THR A 122 -12.51 -5.88 2.44
N TYR A 123 -12.81 -5.18 1.35
CA TYR A 123 -14.15 -4.73 1.03
C TYR A 123 -15.02 -5.85 0.47
N PHE A 124 -16.29 -5.85 0.85
CA PHE A 124 -17.37 -6.59 0.23
C PHE A 124 -18.41 -5.60 -0.28
N PRO A 125 -18.41 -5.27 -1.58
CA PRO A 125 -19.41 -4.39 -2.16
C PRO A 125 -20.73 -5.12 -2.41
N ASP A 126 -21.85 -4.51 -2.06
CA ASP A 126 -23.17 -5.15 -2.07
C ASP A 126 -23.64 -5.55 -3.46
N TRP A 127 -23.26 -4.80 -4.49
CA TRP A 127 -23.56 -5.08 -5.90
C TRP A 127 -22.86 -6.34 -6.43
N THR A 128 -21.88 -6.89 -5.71
CA THR A 128 -21.19 -8.12 -6.11
C THR A 128 -21.93 -9.38 -5.67
N ALA A 129 -22.92 -9.26 -4.77
CA ALA A 129 -23.50 -10.40 -4.05
C ALA A 129 -24.20 -11.44 -4.94
N ASP A 130 -24.69 -11.04 -6.12
CA ASP A 130 -25.34 -11.96 -7.07
C ASP A 130 -24.31 -12.90 -7.73
N GLU A 131 -23.09 -12.42 -8.00
CA GLU A 131 -21.99 -13.23 -8.55
C GLU A 131 -21.11 -13.85 -7.47
N PHE A 132 -20.94 -13.13 -6.36
CA PHE A 132 -20.08 -13.47 -5.24
C PHE A 132 -20.83 -13.25 -3.91
N PRO A 133 -21.72 -14.16 -3.51
CA PRO A 133 -22.43 -14.03 -2.23
C PRO A 133 -21.47 -14.08 -1.03
N PRO A 134 -21.82 -13.44 0.10
CA PRO A 134 -20.91 -13.28 1.24
C PRO A 134 -20.43 -14.60 1.85
N GLU A 135 -21.21 -15.68 1.74
CA GLU A 135 -20.81 -17.01 2.23
C GLU A 135 -19.67 -17.65 1.42
N ARG A 136 -19.33 -17.11 0.25
CA ARG A 136 -18.16 -17.55 -0.52
C ARG A 136 -16.84 -17.07 0.09
N ILE A 137 -16.86 -16.05 0.95
CA ILE A 137 -15.64 -15.53 1.58
C ILE A 137 -15.02 -16.62 2.46
N ASP A 138 -13.73 -16.90 2.29
CA ASP A 138 -12.98 -17.62 3.33
C ASP A 138 -12.59 -16.64 4.44
N PHE A 139 -13.49 -16.50 5.41
CA PHE A 139 -13.34 -15.60 6.54
C PHE A 139 -12.04 -15.81 7.32
N LYS A 140 -11.44 -17.01 7.34
CA LYS A 140 -10.17 -17.23 8.05
C LYS A 140 -9.01 -16.40 7.49
N ARG A 141 -9.12 -15.95 6.24
CA ARG A 141 -8.11 -15.11 5.58
C ARG A 141 -8.18 -13.65 5.99
N PHE A 142 -9.30 -13.19 6.56
CA PHE A 142 -9.56 -11.78 6.85
C PHE A 142 -9.97 -11.55 8.29
N ALA A 143 -9.33 -10.59 8.96
CA ALA A 143 -9.75 -10.17 10.30
C ALA A 143 -10.98 -9.24 10.25
N TRP A 144 -11.06 -8.42 9.18
CA TRP A 144 -12.09 -7.41 8.98
C TRP A 144 -12.64 -7.48 7.57
N ILE A 145 -13.97 -7.37 7.46
CA ILE A 145 -14.69 -7.17 6.21
C ILE A 145 -15.39 -5.82 6.26
N ASP A 146 -15.24 -5.05 5.19
CA ASP A 146 -15.83 -3.72 5.04
C ASP A 146 -17.02 -3.83 4.11
N PHE A 147 -18.23 -3.77 4.65
CA PHE A 147 -19.44 -3.82 3.82
C PHE A 147 -19.62 -2.47 3.13
N ALA A 148 -19.58 -2.49 1.80
CA ALA A 148 -19.71 -1.32 0.92
C ALA A 148 -21.06 -1.36 0.18
N PHE A 149 -21.90 -0.33 0.19
CA PHE A 149 -21.82 0.89 1.01
C PHE A 149 -23.21 1.24 1.55
N ALA A 150 -23.21 1.96 2.68
CA ALA A 150 -24.34 2.83 3.04
C ALA A 150 -23.99 4.28 2.69
N VAL A 151 -24.93 5.02 2.14
CA VAL A 151 -24.72 6.36 1.58
C VAL A 151 -25.55 7.39 2.34
N PRO A 152 -24.96 8.50 2.81
CA PRO A 152 -25.74 9.61 3.36
C PRO A 152 -26.52 10.31 2.25
N ASN A 153 -27.84 10.45 2.43
CA ASN A 153 -28.65 11.29 1.56
C ASN A 153 -28.74 12.74 2.06
N GLU A 154 -29.47 13.58 1.33
CA GLU A 154 -29.71 14.99 1.68
C GLU A 154 -30.45 15.21 3.01
N ASN A 155 -30.95 14.14 3.63
CA ASN A 155 -31.61 14.10 4.93
C ASN A 155 -30.73 13.49 6.04
N ARG A 156 -29.42 13.29 5.77
CA ARG A 156 -28.46 12.62 6.65
C ARG A 156 -28.86 11.18 7.01
N GLN A 157 -29.83 10.62 6.31
CA GLN A 157 -30.22 9.21 6.45
C GLN A 157 -29.25 8.36 5.65
N LEU A 158 -28.94 7.17 6.19
CA LEU A 158 -28.11 6.19 5.50
C LEU A 158 -29.00 5.28 4.66
N VAL A 159 -28.75 5.24 3.36
CA VAL A 159 -29.45 4.39 2.38
C VAL A 159 -28.45 3.44 1.72
N PHE A 160 -28.84 2.20 1.45
CA PHE A 160 -27.96 1.26 0.76
C PHE A 160 -27.96 1.46 -0.76
N THR A 161 -26.92 0.95 -1.42
CA THR A 161 -26.75 1.05 -2.88
C THR A 161 -27.57 0.03 -3.66
N SER A 162 -28.07 -1.02 -3.00
CA SER A 162 -28.93 -2.06 -3.61
C SER A 162 -30.16 -2.37 -2.73
N ASP A 163 -31.25 -2.85 -3.35
CA ASP A 163 -32.51 -3.15 -2.64
C ASP A 163 -32.38 -4.30 -1.62
N ASN A 164 -31.46 -5.24 -1.87
CA ASN A 164 -31.22 -6.43 -1.04
C ASN A 164 -30.06 -6.26 -0.04
N SER A 165 -29.42 -5.10 0.04
CA SER A 165 -28.22 -4.89 0.86
C SER A 165 -28.42 -5.17 2.33
N GLU A 166 -29.62 -4.94 2.89
CA GLU A 166 -29.91 -5.28 4.29
C GLU A 166 -29.82 -6.80 4.54
N ASP A 167 -30.37 -7.62 3.63
CA ASP A 167 -30.28 -9.08 3.73
C ASP A 167 -28.84 -9.55 3.56
N ILE A 168 -28.14 -9.00 2.55
CA ILE A 168 -26.73 -9.30 2.28
C ILE A 168 -25.89 -8.97 3.52
N LEU A 169 -26.08 -7.80 4.13
CA LEU A 169 -25.34 -7.41 5.32
C LEU A 169 -25.63 -8.32 6.52
N HIS A 170 -26.90 -8.69 6.74
CA HIS A 170 -27.24 -9.67 7.78
C HIS A 170 -26.57 -11.02 7.54
N ARG A 171 -26.50 -11.50 6.29
CA ARG A 171 -25.82 -12.73 5.91
C ARG A 171 -24.31 -12.64 6.14
N LEU A 172 -23.69 -11.55 5.69
CA LEU A 172 -22.27 -11.29 5.86
C LEU A 172 -21.89 -11.26 7.35
N VAL A 173 -22.60 -10.51 8.18
CA VAL A 173 -22.32 -10.42 9.62
C VAL A 173 -22.43 -11.80 10.28
N ARG A 174 -23.51 -12.55 9.99
CA ARG A 174 -23.66 -13.91 10.54
C ARG A 174 -22.52 -14.83 10.14
N ALA A 175 -22.13 -14.84 8.87
CA ALA A 175 -21.08 -15.70 8.36
C ALA A 175 -19.70 -15.29 8.94
N ALA A 176 -19.37 -14.00 8.92
CA ALA A 176 -18.12 -13.49 9.49
C ALA A 176 -17.98 -13.83 10.98
N HIS A 177 -19.01 -13.56 11.78
CA HIS A 177 -18.99 -13.82 13.22
C HIS A 177 -18.87 -15.31 13.54
N ALA A 178 -19.51 -16.19 12.75
CA ALA A 178 -19.37 -17.64 12.91
C ALA A 178 -17.94 -18.15 12.68
N HIS A 179 -17.11 -17.38 11.95
CA HIS A 179 -15.72 -17.71 11.65
C HIS A 179 -14.69 -16.84 12.38
N GLY A 180 -15.15 -15.92 13.25
CA GLY A 180 -14.29 -15.05 14.05
C GLY A 180 -13.77 -13.79 13.35
N SER A 181 -14.22 -13.52 12.12
CA SER A 181 -14.00 -12.26 11.43
C SER A 181 -14.98 -11.20 11.90
N ARG A 182 -14.61 -9.94 11.72
CA ARG A 182 -15.40 -8.79 12.15
C ARG A 182 -15.91 -8.01 10.93
N VAL A 183 -17.03 -7.32 11.10
CA VAL A 183 -17.64 -6.54 10.01
C VAL A 183 -17.79 -5.08 10.43
N LYS A 184 -17.30 -4.16 9.60
CA LYS A 184 -17.63 -2.74 9.69
C LYS A 184 -18.47 -2.31 8.49
N LEU A 185 -19.42 -1.41 8.73
CA LEU A 185 -20.18 -0.77 7.65
C LEU A 185 -19.37 0.41 7.14
N SER A 186 -19.03 0.39 5.85
CA SER A 186 -18.43 1.53 5.17
C SER A 186 -19.52 2.48 4.69
N ILE A 187 -19.41 3.73 5.12
CA ILE A 187 -20.34 4.81 4.82
C ILE A 187 -19.69 5.74 3.81
N GLY A 188 -20.33 5.95 2.67
CA GLY A 188 -19.84 6.85 1.62
C GLY A 188 -19.43 6.13 0.35
N GLY A 189 -18.13 6.19 0.04
CA GLY A 189 -17.54 5.81 -1.24
C GLY A 189 -17.66 6.90 -2.31
N TRP A 190 -17.11 6.64 -3.49
CA TRP A 190 -16.97 7.61 -4.58
C TRP A 190 -18.26 8.33 -4.94
N THR A 191 -19.33 7.58 -5.26
CA THR A 191 -20.63 8.15 -5.61
C THR A 191 -21.50 8.48 -4.40
N GLY A 192 -21.13 7.99 -3.21
CA GLY A 192 -21.88 8.18 -1.97
C GLY A 192 -21.46 9.42 -1.16
N SER A 193 -20.43 10.13 -1.59
CA SER A 193 -19.83 11.20 -0.81
C SER A 193 -20.52 12.57 -0.95
N ARG A 194 -21.61 12.65 -1.72
CA ARG A 194 -22.23 13.92 -2.11
C ARG A 194 -22.63 14.82 -0.95
N TYR A 195 -23.14 14.24 0.13
CA TYR A 195 -23.79 14.98 1.23
C TYR A 195 -22.98 15.03 2.52
N PHE A 196 -21.73 14.54 2.54
CA PHE A 196 -20.91 14.58 3.76
C PHE A 196 -20.68 16.00 4.28
N SER A 197 -20.29 16.94 3.40
CA SER A 197 -20.00 18.32 3.79
C SER A 197 -21.17 18.96 4.54
N ASP A 198 -22.40 18.84 4.01
CA ASP A 198 -23.61 19.29 4.72
C ASP A 198 -23.87 18.49 6.00
N ALA A 199 -23.76 17.16 5.96
CA ALA A 199 -24.04 16.28 7.09
C ALA A 199 -23.15 16.58 8.31
N VAL A 200 -21.95 17.13 8.12
CA VAL A 200 -21.05 17.50 9.22
C VAL A 200 -20.99 19.01 9.54
N SER A 201 -21.64 19.84 8.72
CA SER A 201 -21.46 21.29 8.72
C SER A 201 -21.91 22.04 9.98
N SER A 202 -22.88 21.50 10.71
CA SER A 202 -23.45 22.12 11.91
C SER A 202 -23.57 21.13 13.05
N ASP A 203 -23.71 21.64 14.27
CA ASP A 203 -23.89 20.79 15.46
C ASP A 203 -25.13 19.90 15.34
N ALA A 204 -26.26 20.46 14.90
CA ALA A 204 -27.49 19.71 14.69
C ALA A 204 -27.32 18.61 13.62
N ASN A 205 -26.69 18.94 12.48
CA ASN A 205 -26.48 17.97 11.40
C ASN A 205 -25.56 16.83 11.86
N ARG A 206 -24.47 17.14 12.58
CA ARG A 206 -23.56 16.13 13.14
C ARG A 206 -24.29 15.20 14.11
N HIS A 207 -25.10 15.73 15.02
CA HIS A 207 -25.86 14.91 15.96
C HIS A 207 -26.87 14.00 15.25
N GLU A 208 -27.56 14.50 14.23
CA GLU A 208 -28.48 13.69 13.43
C GLU A 208 -27.73 12.58 12.67
N PHE A 209 -26.62 12.92 12.01
CA PHE A 209 -25.85 11.96 11.24
C PHE A 209 -25.20 10.89 12.13
N VAL A 210 -24.65 11.27 13.29
CA VAL A 210 -24.14 10.33 14.31
C VAL A 210 -25.24 9.41 14.81
N ARG A 211 -26.44 9.95 15.10
CA ARG A 211 -27.57 9.13 15.54
C ARG A 211 -27.93 8.07 14.49
N ASN A 212 -28.02 8.45 13.21
CA ASN A 212 -28.36 7.53 12.13
C ASN A 212 -27.26 6.48 11.91
N THR A 213 -25.99 6.88 12.04
CA THR A 213 -24.82 5.98 11.99
C THR A 213 -24.85 4.95 13.12
N VAL A 214 -25.09 5.38 14.36
CA VAL A 214 -25.18 4.49 15.54
C VAL A 214 -26.39 3.55 15.44
N GLN A 215 -27.49 4.00 14.82
CA GLN A 215 -28.62 3.11 14.53
C GLN A 215 -28.24 1.98 13.58
N MET A 216 -27.52 2.26 12.49
CA MET A 216 -27.02 1.21 11.58
C MET A 216 -26.07 0.26 12.30
N TYR A 217 -25.10 0.80 13.06
CA TYR A 217 -24.18 0.01 13.90
C TYR A 217 -24.92 -1.02 14.77
N ARG A 218 -25.98 -0.59 15.46
CA ARG A 218 -26.78 -1.47 16.35
C ARG A 218 -27.68 -2.42 15.58
N LYS A 219 -28.35 -1.95 14.52
CA LYS A 219 -29.33 -2.73 13.74
C LYS A 219 -28.70 -4.00 13.16
N PHE A 220 -27.48 -3.88 12.65
CA PHE A 220 -26.80 -4.97 11.95
C PHE A 220 -25.79 -5.74 12.81
N ASN A 221 -25.71 -5.45 14.12
CA ASN A 221 -24.74 -6.08 15.03
C ASN A 221 -23.29 -5.94 14.52
N LEU A 222 -22.90 -4.72 14.15
CA LEU A 222 -21.60 -4.44 13.55
C LEU A 222 -20.49 -4.38 14.61
N ASP A 223 -19.26 -4.64 14.19
CA ASP A 223 -18.05 -4.50 15.02
C ASP A 223 -17.40 -3.13 14.87
N GLY A 224 -17.83 -2.35 13.88
CA GLY A 224 -17.33 -1.00 13.65
C GLY A 224 -18.07 -0.25 12.55
N VAL A 225 -17.61 0.97 12.33
CA VAL A 225 -18.03 1.87 11.26
C VAL A 225 -16.78 2.40 10.58
N ASP A 226 -16.85 2.48 9.25
CA ASP A 226 -15.83 3.09 8.41
C ASP A 226 -16.43 4.29 7.70
N VAL A 227 -15.71 5.41 7.68
CA VAL A 227 -16.13 6.61 6.94
C VAL A 227 -15.26 6.75 5.71
N ASP A 228 -15.85 6.54 4.55
CA ASP A 228 -15.22 6.68 3.25
C ASP A 228 -15.75 7.95 2.56
N TRP A 229 -15.34 9.12 3.08
CA TRP A 229 -15.67 10.40 2.49
C TRP A 229 -14.63 10.77 1.44
N GLU A 230 -15.07 10.87 0.19
CA GLU A 230 -14.26 11.22 -0.97
C GLU A 230 -14.64 12.59 -1.59
N TYR A 231 -14.09 13.73 -1.15
CA TYR A 231 -13.10 13.90 -0.08
C TYR A 231 -13.40 15.16 0.76
N PRO A 232 -12.97 15.23 2.03
CA PRO A 232 -13.09 16.46 2.82
C PRO A 232 -12.26 17.59 2.20
N GLY A 233 -12.91 18.71 1.88
CA GLY A 233 -12.24 19.97 1.50
C GLY A 233 -11.74 20.03 0.06
N VAL A 234 -11.84 18.95 -0.71
CA VAL A 234 -11.49 18.90 -2.13
C VAL A 234 -12.48 18.04 -2.91
N GLN A 235 -12.53 18.25 -4.22
CA GLN A 235 -13.46 17.52 -5.07
C GLN A 235 -13.06 16.04 -5.22
N GLY A 236 -14.01 15.13 -4.99
CA GLY A 236 -13.98 13.76 -5.50
C GLY A 236 -14.87 13.62 -6.73
N ALA A 237 -15.96 12.87 -6.63
CA ALA A 237 -17.01 12.87 -7.65
C ALA A 237 -17.56 14.29 -7.89
N GLY A 238 -17.79 14.67 -9.16
CA GLY A 238 -18.02 16.07 -9.57
C GLY A 238 -19.29 16.75 -9.05
N ASN A 239 -20.19 16.00 -8.39
CA ASN A 239 -21.42 16.51 -7.79
C ASN A 239 -21.34 16.65 -6.26
N ASN A 240 -20.17 16.37 -5.65
CA ASN A 240 -19.99 16.46 -4.21
C ASN A 240 -20.09 17.91 -3.72
N GLN A 241 -20.73 18.08 -2.58
CA GLN A 241 -20.65 19.32 -1.82
C GLN A 241 -19.29 19.38 -1.13
N VAL A 242 -18.64 20.54 -1.23
CA VAL A 242 -17.29 20.76 -0.70
C VAL A 242 -17.24 22.09 0.02
N SER A 243 -16.60 22.12 1.18
CA SER A 243 -16.34 23.32 1.96
C SER A 243 -14.89 23.35 2.45
N PRO A 244 -14.24 24.52 2.49
CA PRO A 244 -12.93 24.67 3.13
C PRO A 244 -12.91 24.31 4.63
N GLN A 245 -14.08 24.17 5.28
CA GLN A 245 -14.20 23.75 6.68
C GLN A 245 -14.39 22.24 6.86
N ASP A 246 -14.48 21.48 5.77
CA ASP A 246 -14.86 20.06 5.80
C ASP A 246 -13.98 19.23 6.73
N SER A 247 -12.65 19.35 6.68
CA SER A 247 -11.77 18.58 7.58
C SER A 247 -11.96 18.93 9.05
N ALA A 248 -12.20 20.20 9.39
CA ALA A 248 -12.47 20.60 10.77
C ALA A 248 -13.84 20.07 11.27
N HIS A 249 -14.84 20.11 10.39
CA HIS A 249 -16.16 19.54 10.65
C HIS A 249 -16.13 18.01 10.72
N PHE A 250 -15.28 17.38 9.91
CA PHE A 250 -15.08 15.94 9.92
C PHE A 250 -14.47 15.48 11.24
N LEU A 251 -13.43 16.16 11.72
CA LEU A 251 -12.82 15.85 13.03
C LEU A 251 -13.85 15.97 14.17
N THR A 252 -14.64 17.04 14.19
CA THR A 252 -15.68 17.21 15.22
C THR A 252 -16.80 16.17 15.11
N PHE A 253 -17.15 15.75 13.89
CA PHE A 253 -18.04 14.61 13.67
C PHE A 253 -17.44 13.30 14.21
N LEU A 254 -16.19 12.99 13.91
CA LEU A 254 -15.51 11.77 14.39
C LEU A 254 -15.39 11.73 15.91
N GLN A 255 -15.08 12.88 16.54
CA GLN A 255 -15.07 13.01 18.00
C GLN A 255 -16.45 12.71 18.61
N LEU A 256 -17.51 13.28 18.03
CA LEU A 256 -18.88 13.01 18.48
C LEU A 256 -19.27 11.55 18.25
N LEU A 257 -19.00 10.99 17.07
CA LEU A 257 -19.30 9.59 16.74
C LEU A 257 -18.58 8.63 17.69
N ARG A 258 -17.29 8.86 17.95
CA ARG A 258 -16.51 8.07 18.91
C ARG A 258 -17.14 8.09 20.31
N SER A 259 -17.67 9.23 20.75
CA SER A 259 -18.33 9.35 22.06
C SER A 259 -19.65 8.55 22.16
N GLN A 260 -20.31 8.29 21.02
CA GLN A 260 -21.61 7.60 20.96
C GLN A 260 -21.50 6.11 20.63
N LEU A 261 -20.39 5.68 20.03
CA LEU A 261 -20.09 4.27 19.78
C LEU A 261 -19.65 3.57 21.08
N PRO A 262 -20.00 2.29 21.28
CA PRO A 262 -19.51 1.53 22.43
C PRO A 262 -18.00 1.29 22.31
N LYS A 263 -17.29 1.19 23.44
CA LYS A 263 -15.81 1.07 23.48
C LYS A 263 -15.22 -0.02 22.56
N PRO A 264 -15.82 -1.20 22.39
CA PRO A 264 -15.27 -2.23 21.49
C PRO A 264 -15.39 -1.89 20.00
N ALA A 265 -16.30 -0.99 19.63
CA ALA A 265 -16.56 -0.64 18.24
C ALA A 265 -15.34 0.05 17.62
N LYS A 266 -14.99 -0.38 16.41
CA LYS A 266 -13.94 0.27 15.63
C LYS A 266 -14.50 1.43 14.83
N LEU A 267 -13.79 2.55 14.82
CA LEU A 267 -14.09 3.69 13.96
C LEU A 267 -12.87 3.96 13.09
N THR A 268 -13.07 3.87 11.79
CA THR A 268 -12.01 3.96 10.78
C THR A 268 -12.40 4.94 9.69
N ALA A 269 -11.44 5.31 8.85
CA ALA A 269 -11.72 6.08 7.64
C ALA A 269 -10.87 5.58 6.48
N ALA A 270 -11.46 5.51 5.30
CA ALA A 270 -10.73 5.40 4.05
C ALA A 270 -10.34 6.80 3.57
N THR A 271 -9.11 6.93 3.08
CA THR A 271 -8.48 8.22 2.83
C THR A 271 -7.68 8.24 1.53
N GLN A 272 -7.44 9.45 1.01
CA GLN A 272 -6.51 9.66 -0.09
C GLN A 272 -5.08 9.20 0.24
N VAL A 273 -4.27 9.15 -0.81
CA VAL A 273 -2.80 9.02 -0.74
C VAL A 273 -2.10 10.19 -0.05
N THR A 274 -2.81 11.28 0.23
CA THR A 274 -2.32 12.44 0.97
C THR A 274 -3.19 12.72 2.20
N PRO A 275 -2.64 13.37 3.25
CA PRO A 275 -3.43 13.83 4.40
C PRO A 275 -4.67 14.64 4.01
N PHE A 276 -5.69 14.64 4.87
CA PHE A 276 -6.91 15.42 4.68
C PHE A 276 -6.61 16.87 4.30
N ALA A 277 -7.41 17.46 3.40
CA ALA A 277 -7.16 18.81 2.92
C ALA A 277 -7.51 19.87 3.98
N GLY A 278 -6.66 20.88 4.11
CA GLY A 278 -6.94 22.08 4.87
C GLY A 278 -7.82 23.07 4.10
N PRO A 279 -8.15 24.23 4.70
CA PRO A 279 -9.00 25.24 4.07
C PRO A 279 -8.46 25.84 2.77
N ASP A 280 -7.16 25.70 2.48
CA ASP A 280 -6.55 26.13 1.23
C ASP A 280 -6.50 25.02 0.16
N GLY A 281 -7.13 23.87 0.43
CA GLY A 281 -7.14 22.71 -0.44
C GLY A 281 -5.84 21.90 -0.44
N ARG A 282 -4.82 22.31 0.35
CA ARG A 282 -3.57 21.56 0.48
C ARG A 282 -3.67 20.53 1.61
N PRO A 283 -2.89 19.44 1.58
CA PRO A 283 -2.85 18.50 2.70
C PRO A 283 -2.50 19.17 4.03
N LEU A 284 -3.21 18.81 5.09
CA LEU A 284 -2.90 19.25 6.45
C LEU A 284 -1.53 18.73 6.87
N THR A 285 -0.75 19.59 7.54
CA THR A 285 0.56 19.24 8.10
C THR A 285 0.47 18.58 9.47
N ASP A 286 -0.70 18.57 10.10
CA ASP A 286 -0.95 17.92 11.38
C ASP A 286 -2.36 17.31 11.35
N VAL A 287 -2.42 15.99 11.48
CA VAL A 287 -3.63 15.17 11.59
C VAL A 287 -3.66 14.35 12.88
N SER A 288 -2.82 14.70 13.86
CA SER A 288 -2.69 13.96 15.12
C SER A 288 -4.00 13.87 15.91
N GLU A 289 -4.87 14.89 15.84
CA GLU A 289 -6.20 14.86 16.45
C GLU A 289 -7.12 13.81 15.80
N PHE A 290 -6.95 13.52 14.50
CA PHE A 290 -7.68 12.42 13.85
C PHE A 290 -7.19 11.06 14.37
N ALA A 291 -5.88 10.90 14.55
CA ALA A 291 -5.29 9.66 15.07
C ALA A 291 -5.74 9.33 16.51
N LYS A 292 -6.11 10.35 17.31
CA LYS A 292 -6.68 10.16 18.66
C LYS A 292 -8.08 9.56 18.65
N VAL A 293 -8.84 9.75 17.57
CA VAL A 293 -10.26 9.34 17.50
C VAL A 293 -10.51 8.16 16.58
N LEU A 294 -9.66 7.94 15.57
CA LEU A 294 -9.72 6.80 14.66
C LEU A 294 -8.89 5.64 15.22
N ASP A 295 -9.40 4.41 15.11
CA ASP A 295 -8.60 3.23 15.44
C ASP A 295 -7.50 3.04 14.40
N TRP A 296 -7.83 3.19 13.11
CA TRP A 296 -6.89 3.25 11.99
C TRP A 296 -7.49 3.96 10.79
N ILE A 297 -6.65 4.30 9.81
CA ILE A 297 -7.08 4.70 8.47
C ILE A 297 -6.66 3.69 7.41
N LEU A 298 -7.40 3.66 6.31
CA LEU A 298 -7.02 3.01 5.07
C LEU A 298 -6.51 4.06 4.08
N ILE A 299 -5.24 3.96 3.69
CA ILE A 299 -4.70 4.72 2.57
C ILE A 299 -5.10 4.02 1.27
N MET A 300 -5.99 4.63 0.49
CA MET A 300 -6.46 4.11 -0.80
C MET A 300 -5.38 4.27 -1.88
N ASN A 301 -4.35 3.42 -1.81
CA ASN A 301 -3.25 3.38 -2.77
C ASN A 301 -3.67 2.62 -4.04
N TYR A 302 -4.69 3.14 -4.71
CA TYR A 302 -5.22 2.70 -5.99
C TYR A 302 -5.96 3.88 -6.63
N ASP A 303 -6.40 3.72 -7.88
CA ASP A 303 -6.99 4.78 -8.70
C ASP A 303 -6.08 5.99 -8.92
N ILE A 304 -4.76 5.81 -8.75
CA ILE A 304 -3.75 6.82 -9.07
C ILE A 304 -3.74 7.11 -10.57
N TRP A 305 -4.05 6.08 -11.37
CA TRP A 305 -4.20 6.22 -12.80
C TRP A 305 -5.38 5.41 -13.34
N GLY A 306 -6.44 6.12 -13.72
CA GLY A 306 -7.62 5.53 -14.36
C GLY A 306 -7.44 5.23 -15.85
N ALA A 307 -8.51 4.73 -16.49
CA ALA A 307 -8.51 4.51 -17.93
C ALA A 307 -8.37 5.82 -18.73
N SER A 308 -7.41 5.85 -19.65
CA SER A 308 -7.03 7.03 -20.45
C SER A 308 -6.31 6.64 -21.74
N SER A 309 -6.05 7.62 -22.62
CA SER A 309 -5.22 7.39 -23.81
C SER A 309 -3.72 7.31 -23.48
N THR A 310 -3.33 7.75 -22.28
CA THR A 310 -1.95 7.79 -21.77
C THR A 310 -1.85 6.94 -20.49
N PRO A 311 -1.73 5.61 -20.60
CA PRO A 311 -1.81 4.72 -19.45
C PRO A 311 -0.65 4.91 -18.48
N GLY A 312 -0.94 4.83 -17.19
CA GLY A 312 0.02 4.79 -16.08
C GLY A 312 -0.38 3.74 -15.03
N PRO A 313 0.41 3.56 -13.97
CA PRO A 313 0.18 2.54 -12.95
C PRO A 313 -1.04 2.87 -12.08
N ASN A 314 -1.95 1.90 -11.89
CA ASN A 314 -3.13 2.05 -11.03
C ASN A 314 -2.75 2.31 -9.56
N ALA A 315 -1.83 1.49 -9.03
CA ALA A 315 -1.43 1.50 -7.63
C ALA A 315 0.10 1.39 -7.51
N PRO A 316 0.87 2.44 -7.83
CA PRO A 316 2.32 2.39 -7.71
C PRO A 316 2.76 2.14 -6.25
N LEU A 317 3.76 1.28 -6.06
CA LEU A 317 4.43 1.12 -4.77
C LEU A 317 5.31 2.35 -4.46
N ARG A 318 5.96 2.89 -5.49
CA ARG A 318 6.95 3.99 -5.39
C ARG A 318 7.09 4.74 -6.71
N ASP A 319 7.74 5.91 -6.68
CA ASP A 319 8.31 6.56 -7.87
C ASP A 319 9.83 6.28 -7.94
N GLY A 320 10.19 5.02 -8.21
CA GLY A 320 11.58 4.55 -8.10
C GLY A 320 12.53 5.12 -9.17
N CYS A 321 12.00 5.75 -10.21
CA CYS A 321 12.79 6.35 -11.29
C CYS A 321 12.73 7.89 -11.28
N HIS A 322 12.01 8.49 -10.35
CA HIS A 322 11.84 9.94 -10.21
C HIS A 322 11.37 10.61 -11.50
N ASN A 323 10.45 9.95 -12.21
CA ASN A 323 9.91 10.40 -13.48
C ASN A 323 8.39 10.32 -13.55
N SER A 324 7.73 9.97 -12.44
CA SER A 324 6.28 10.07 -12.34
C SER A 324 5.84 11.53 -12.46
N THR A 325 4.71 11.76 -13.15
CA THR A 325 4.02 13.06 -13.12
C THR A 325 3.18 13.24 -11.86
N GLN A 326 3.06 12.19 -11.05
CA GLN A 326 2.38 12.15 -9.76
C GLN A 326 3.33 11.54 -8.72
N PRO A 327 4.48 12.17 -8.42
CA PRO A 327 5.52 11.57 -7.55
C PRO A 327 5.03 11.34 -6.12
N ASP A 328 4.07 12.15 -5.67
CA ASP A 328 3.49 12.06 -4.32
C ASP A 328 2.37 11.00 -4.21
N ALA A 329 1.99 10.37 -5.33
CA ALA A 329 0.88 9.43 -5.40
C ALA A 329 1.39 7.99 -5.54
N SER A 330 2.01 7.48 -4.47
CA SER A 330 2.50 6.09 -4.38
C SER A 330 2.52 5.62 -2.93
N ALA A 331 2.49 4.31 -2.69
CA ALA A 331 2.42 3.77 -1.33
C ALA A 331 3.52 4.33 -0.42
N SER A 332 4.75 4.42 -0.93
CA SER A 332 5.88 4.98 -0.19
C SER A 332 5.71 6.47 0.12
N ALA A 333 5.25 7.26 -0.85
CA ALA A 333 5.04 8.70 -0.66
C ALA A 333 3.88 8.96 0.31
N SER A 334 2.80 8.18 0.21
CA SER A 334 1.63 8.32 1.07
C SER A 334 1.92 8.02 2.54
N ILE A 335 2.62 6.91 2.81
CA ILE A 335 3.01 6.57 4.20
C ILE A 335 3.90 7.68 4.76
N ALA A 336 4.86 8.19 3.98
CA ALA A 336 5.70 9.31 4.40
C ALA A 336 4.87 10.57 4.71
N ALA A 337 3.91 10.91 3.85
CA ALA A 337 3.06 12.09 4.04
C ALA A 337 2.17 12.00 5.28
N TRP A 338 1.48 10.86 5.48
CA TRP A 338 0.60 10.65 6.63
C TRP A 338 1.38 10.59 7.95
N THR A 339 2.54 9.94 7.97
CA THR A 339 3.38 9.85 9.17
C THR A 339 4.05 11.18 9.49
N ALA A 340 4.51 11.95 8.50
CA ALA A 340 5.03 13.30 8.68
C ALA A 340 3.95 14.25 9.23
N ALA A 341 2.68 14.03 8.87
CA ALA A 341 1.54 14.77 9.42
C ALA A 341 1.08 14.27 10.81
N GLY A 342 1.81 13.33 11.43
CA GLY A 342 1.56 12.91 12.81
C GLY A 342 0.62 11.71 12.97
N PHE A 343 0.28 11.00 11.89
CA PHE A 343 -0.47 9.75 11.99
C PHE A 343 0.47 8.56 12.30
N PRO A 344 0.26 7.78 13.37
CA PRO A 344 1.15 6.68 13.73
C PRO A 344 1.13 5.55 12.68
N PRO A 345 2.29 4.99 12.26
CA PRO A 345 2.33 3.88 11.30
C PRO A 345 1.48 2.68 11.72
N ASN A 346 1.48 2.34 13.01
CA ASN A 346 0.67 1.25 13.58
C ASN A 346 -0.84 1.56 13.69
N GLN A 347 -1.30 2.67 13.10
CA GLN A 347 -2.70 3.01 12.84
C GLN A 347 -2.96 3.26 11.34
N LEU A 348 -2.03 2.89 10.47
CA LEU A 348 -2.19 2.95 9.01
C LEU A 348 -2.40 1.54 8.44
N THR A 349 -3.33 1.42 7.50
CA THR A 349 -3.46 0.25 6.64
C THR A 349 -3.26 0.66 5.18
N LEU A 350 -2.63 -0.20 4.38
CA LEU A 350 -2.39 0.07 2.96
C LEU A 350 -3.46 -0.59 2.08
N GLY A 351 -4.07 0.21 1.22
CA GLY A 351 -5.05 -0.22 0.23
C GLY A 351 -4.40 -0.94 -0.95
N LEU A 352 -4.96 -2.08 -1.32
CA LEU A 352 -4.46 -2.97 -2.36
C LEU A 352 -5.60 -3.30 -3.35
N PRO A 353 -5.46 -2.99 -4.65
CA PRO A 353 -6.52 -3.27 -5.60
C PRO A 353 -6.47 -4.73 -6.07
N SER A 354 -7.62 -5.40 -6.11
CA SER A 354 -7.83 -6.67 -6.83
C SER A 354 -8.17 -6.45 -8.31
N TYR A 355 -8.00 -5.23 -8.80
CA TYR A 355 -8.43 -4.79 -10.12
C TYR A 355 -7.37 -3.92 -10.81
N GLY A 356 -7.63 -3.61 -12.07
CA GLY A 356 -6.87 -2.65 -12.85
C GLY A 356 -7.75 -1.85 -13.79
N TYR A 357 -7.11 -1.13 -14.72
CA TYR A 357 -7.78 -0.35 -15.75
C TYR A 357 -7.37 -0.83 -17.14
N VAL A 358 -8.33 -1.35 -17.89
CA VAL A 358 -8.18 -1.58 -19.33
C VAL A 358 -8.42 -0.29 -20.09
N GLN A 359 -7.62 -0.06 -21.14
CA GLN A 359 -7.66 1.17 -21.92
C GLN A 359 -7.35 0.84 -23.37
N THR A 360 -8.08 1.42 -24.31
CA THR A 360 -7.75 1.33 -25.74
C THR A 360 -6.53 2.22 -26.02
N SER A 361 -5.37 1.59 -26.20
CA SER A 361 -4.10 2.28 -26.43
C SER A 361 -3.13 1.40 -27.22
N GLY A 362 -2.35 2.02 -28.12
CA GLY A 362 -1.22 1.38 -28.81
C GLY A 362 0.11 1.50 -28.05
N ALA A 363 0.09 2.03 -26.82
CA ALA A 363 1.30 2.23 -26.04
C ALA A 363 2.04 0.91 -25.79
N ARG A 364 3.38 0.97 -25.80
CA ARG A 364 4.28 -0.17 -25.53
C ARG A 364 4.87 -0.16 -24.11
N ASN A 365 4.65 0.94 -23.39
CA ASN A 365 5.11 1.20 -22.04
C ASN A 365 4.05 2.01 -21.29
N LEU A 366 4.00 1.90 -19.96
CA LEU A 366 3.33 2.88 -19.12
C LEU A 366 4.10 4.21 -19.16
N ILE A 367 3.39 5.33 -19.18
CA ILE A 367 3.99 6.65 -19.23
C ILE A 367 4.40 7.10 -17.83
N GLN A 368 5.70 7.39 -17.65
CA GLN A 368 6.25 8.16 -16.54
C GLN A 368 7.18 9.27 -17.10
N ARG A 369 6.66 10.35 -17.72
CA ARG A 369 7.51 11.30 -18.53
C ARG A 369 8.61 11.95 -17.66
N LYS A 370 9.93 11.89 -17.94
CA LYS A 370 10.68 11.97 -19.20
C LYS A 370 11.67 10.81 -19.35
N ARG A 371 11.81 10.37 -20.61
CA ARG A 371 12.65 9.27 -21.14
C ARG A 371 11.97 7.90 -20.97
N GLY A 372 11.31 7.47 -22.04
CA GLY A 372 10.77 6.11 -22.12
C GLY A 372 11.90 5.11 -21.94
N LEU A 373 11.79 4.28 -20.90
CA LEU A 373 12.59 3.08 -20.80
C LEU A 373 12.30 2.25 -22.06
N ARG A 374 13.37 1.90 -22.78
CA ARG A 374 13.26 0.91 -23.86
C ARG A 374 12.98 -0.41 -23.18
N VAL A 375 11.77 -0.96 -23.35
CA VAL A 375 11.57 -2.41 -23.20
C VAL A 375 12.65 -3.05 -24.05
N ARG A 376 13.45 -3.94 -23.47
CA ARG A 376 14.34 -4.73 -24.33
C ARG A 376 13.44 -5.59 -25.22
N GLU A 377 13.60 -5.47 -26.53
CA GLU A 377 12.80 -6.20 -27.52
C GLU A 377 12.90 -7.73 -27.37
N ASP A 378 13.87 -8.23 -26.61
CA ASP A 378 14.11 -9.66 -26.34
C ASP A 378 13.14 -10.28 -25.31
N GLU A 379 12.42 -9.48 -24.52
CA GLU A 379 11.38 -9.98 -23.59
C GLU A 379 9.96 -9.95 -24.19
N MET A 380 9.80 -9.41 -25.39
CA MET A 380 8.53 -9.41 -26.10
C MET A 380 8.35 -10.76 -26.82
N TYR A 381 8.12 -11.83 -26.06
CA TYR A 381 7.62 -13.07 -26.65
C TYR A 381 6.37 -12.72 -27.45
N THR A 382 6.41 -12.99 -28.75
CA THR A 382 5.26 -12.82 -29.64
C THR A 382 4.17 -13.74 -29.14
N ALA A 383 3.22 -13.21 -28.37
CA ALA A 383 1.99 -13.92 -28.09
C ALA A 383 1.38 -14.31 -29.46
N GLU A 384 0.95 -15.57 -29.53
CA GLU A 384 0.24 -16.16 -30.66
C GLU A 384 -0.85 -15.23 -31.20
N THR A 385 -1.38 -15.54 -32.39
CA THR A 385 -2.40 -14.79 -33.14
C THR A 385 -3.79 -14.71 -32.45
N GLY A 386 -3.82 -14.51 -31.13
CA GLY A 386 -5.01 -14.28 -30.33
C GLY A 386 -5.56 -12.87 -30.53
N SER A 387 -6.89 -12.80 -30.54
CA SER A 387 -7.69 -11.58 -30.72
C SER A 387 -8.53 -11.26 -29.48
N VAL A 388 -8.12 -11.72 -28.29
CA VAL A 388 -8.85 -11.45 -27.05
C VAL A 388 -8.92 -9.94 -26.86
N ARG A 389 -10.12 -9.45 -26.56
CA ARG A 389 -10.35 -8.07 -26.09
C ARG A 389 -10.88 -8.15 -24.68
N VAL A 390 -10.24 -7.44 -23.77
CA VAL A 390 -10.70 -7.30 -22.39
C VAL A 390 -11.77 -6.21 -22.35
N LYS A 391 -12.86 -6.48 -21.62
CA LYS A 391 -13.93 -5.51 -21.37
C LYS A 391 -13.80 -4.97 -19.95
N GLY A 392 -14.01 -3.67 -19.78
CA GLY A 392 -14.20 -3.08 -18.46
C GLY A 392 -15.57 -3.42 -17.89
N GLU A 393 -15.81 -3.07 -16.63
CA GLU A 393 -17.07 -3.35 -15.91
C GLU A 393 -18.32 -2.77 -16.62
N GLY A 394 -18.18 -1.70 -17.41
CA GLY A 394 -19.25 -1.15 -18.25
C GLY A 394 -19.52 -1.91 -19.56
N GLY A 395 -18.77 -2.98 -19.86
CA GLY A 395 -18.84 -3.72 -21.12
C GLY A 395 -18.05 -3.08 -22.29
N ASP A 396 -17.46 -1.92 -22.05
CA ASP A 396 -16.69 -1.15 -23.02
C ASP A 396 -15.24 -1.62 -23.13
N ASP A 397 -14.53 -1.18 -24.18
CA ASP A 397 -13.10 -1.47 -24.41
C ASP A 397 -12.16 -0.62 -23.51
N GLY A 398 -12.69 -0.09 -22.41
CA GLY A 398 -11.99 0.69 -21.40
C GLY A 398 -12.74 0.71 -20.08
N GLY A 399 -12.03 0.97 -18.98
CA GLY A 399 -12.60 1.06 -17.63
C GLY A 399 -11.94 0.10 -16.65
N GLN A 400 -12.50 0.04 -15.44
CA GLN A 400 -12.08 -0.88 -14.40
C GLN A 400 -12.28 -2.34 -14.85
N VAL A 401 -11.38 -3.23 -14.47
CA VAL A 401 -11.48 -4.67 -14.74
C VAL A 401 -10.86 -5.44 -13.59
N GLN A 402 -11.58 -6.43 -13.08
CA GLN A 402 -11.13 -7.27 -11.97
C GLN A 402 -10.02 -8.23 -12.41
N PHE A 403 -9.09 -8.56 -11.51
CA PHE A 403 -8.00 -9.48 -11.80
C PHE A 403 -8.51 -10.84 -12.31
N GLN A 404 -9.51 -11.41 -11.64
CA GLN A 404 -10.15 -12.65 -12.09
C GLN A 404 -10.84 -12.54 -13.46
N GLN A 405 -11.32 -11.35 -13.84
CA GLN A 405 -11.88 -11.12 -15.18
C GLN A 405 -10.80 -11.13 -16.27
N LEU A 406 -9.56 -10.71 -15.98
CA LEU A 406 -8.43 -10.82 -16.92
C LEU A 406 -8.10 -12.28 -17.24
N ILE A 407 -8.23 -13.16 -16.24
CA ILE A 407 -8.04 -14.61 -16.39
C ILE A 407 -9.21 -15.20 -17.19
N LYS A 408 -10.46 -14.89 -16.81
CA LYS A 408 -11.67 -15.35 -17.53
C LYS A 408 -11.69 -14.91 -18.99
N ALA A 409 -11.22 -13.71 -19.29
CA ALA A 409 -11.10 -13.21 -20.65
C ALA A 409 -9.99 -13.94 -21.46
N GLY A 410 -9.08 -14.65 -20.80
CA GLY A 410 -7.93 -15.30 -21.42
C GLY A 410 -6.77 -14.34 -21.73
N ALA A 411 -6.75 -13.15 -21.12
CA ALA A 411 -5.64 -12.18 -21.22
C ALA A 411 -4.49 -12.53 -20.27
N LEU A 412 -4.78 -13.27 -19.19
CA LEU A 412 -3.83 -13.85 -18.26
C LEU A 412 -4.04 -15.35 -18.12
N LYS A 413 -2.95 -16.09 -17.88
CA LYS A 413 -3.01 -17.50 -17.49
C LYS A 413 -1.90 -17.82 -16.51
N LEU A 414 -2.13 -18.82 -15.67
CA LEU A 414 -1.09 -19.41 -14.83
C LEU A 414 -0.19 -20.32 -15.69
N ASN A 415 1.13 -20.15 -15.59
CA ASN A 415 2.08 -21.07 -16.23
C ASN A 415 2.41 -22.27 -15.32
N SER A 416 3.20 -23.22 -15.84
CA SER A 416 3.62 -24.42 -15.10
C SER A 416 4.42 -24.14 -13.81
N ASN A 417 4.95 -22.93 -13.67
CA ASN A 417 5.74 -22.51 -12.53
C ASN A 417 4.90 -21.75 -11.49
N GLY A 418 3.58 -21.67 -11.66
CA GLY A 418 2.69 -20.97 -10.74
C GLY A 418 2.71 -19.43 -10.90
N ASN A 419 3.23 -18.90 -12.00
CA ASN A 419 3.27 -17.46 -12.27
C ASN A 419 2.23 -17.07 -13.32
N TYR A 420 1.55 -15.94 -13.10
CA TYR A 420 0.68 -15.36 -14.11
C TYR A 420 1.50 -14.75 -15.25
N VAL A 421 1.15 -15.13 -16.48
CA VAL A 421 1.75 -14.63 -17.72
C VAL A 421 0.67 -14.14 -18.68
N GLY A 422 1.05 -13.27 -19.60
CA GLY A 422 0.16 -12.82 -20.67
C GLY A 422 -0.31 -13.98 -21.56
N ALA A 423 -1.55 -13.90 -22.03
CA ALA A 423 -2.18 -14.87 -22.93
C ALA A 423 -3.13 -14.16 -23.91
N GLY A 424 -3.67 -14.90 -24.89
CA GLY A 424 -4.71 -14.37 -25.77
C GLY A 424 -4.28 -13.21 -26.68
N GLY A 425 -2.96 -13.05 -26.92
CA GLY A 425 -2.40 -11.90 -27.64
C GLY A 425 -1.95 -10.74 -26.74
N PHE A 426 -2.02 -10.89 -25.42
CA PHE A 426 -1.43 -9.98 -24.44
C PHE A 426 -0.05 -10.47 -23.98
N ASN A 427 0.84 -9.52 -23.75
CA ASN A 427 2.13 -9.71 -23.08
C ASN A 427 2.08 -9.06 -21.71
N ARG A 428 2.47 -9.81 -20.67
CA ARG A 428 2.70 -9.26 -19.32
C ARG A 428 4.09 -8.65 -19.25
N LEU A 429 4.15 -7.40 -18.83
CA LEU A 429 5.37 -6.63 -18.62
C LEU A 429 5.40 -6.12 -17.17
N TRP A 430 6.59 -5.74 -16.71
CA TRP A 430 6.81 -5.21 -15.36
C TRP A 430 7.38 -3.80 -15.44
N ASP A 431 6.74 -2.84 -14.78
CA ASP A 431 7.29 -1.50 -14.61
C ASP A 431 8.11 -1.44 -13.31
N VAL A 432 9.43 -1.41 -13.44
CA VAL A 432 10.38 -1.35 -12.30
C VAL A 432 10.26 -0.05 -11.50
N CYS A 433 9.82 1.05 -12.13
CA CYS A 433 9.74 2.37 -11.52
C CYS A 433 8.60 2.39 -10.50
N SER A 434 7.42 1.91 -10.88
CA SER A 434 6.24 1.80 -10.01
C SER A 434 6.17 0.49 -9.22
N SER A 435 6.92 -0.53 -9.62
CA SER A 435 6.83 -1.91 -9.13
C SER A 435 5.43 -2.51 -9.32
N THR A 436 4.86 -2.32 -10.50
CA THR A 436 3.56 -2.88 -10.89
C THR A 436 3.62 -3.60 -12.23
N PRO A 437 2.82 -4.67 -12.43
CA PRO A 437 2.67 -5.31 -13.73
C PRO A 437 1.75 -4.50 -14.65
N TYR A 438 1.86 -4.76 -15.95
CA TYR A 438 0.87 -4.32 -16.93
C TYR A 438 0.78 -5.30 -18.11
N LEU A 439 -0.36 -5.33 -18.78
CA LEU A 439 -0.55 -6.10 -20.00
C LEU A 439 -0.57 -5.17 -21.20
N ILE A 440 0.03 -5.61 -22.31
CA ILE A 440 -0.10 -4.93 -23.60
C ILE A 440 -0.53 -5.92 -24.68
N SER A 441 -1.46 -5.50 -25.54
CA SER A 441 -1.77 -6.20 -26.79
C SER A 441 -1.77 -5.22 -27.95
N GLN A 442 -0.83 -5.40 -28.87
CA GLN A 442 -0.77 -4.57 -30.09
C GLN A 442 -1.92 -4.90 -31.06
N ASN A 443 -2.36 -6.16 -31.08
CA ASN A 443 -3.48 -6.61 -31.90
C ASN A 443 -4.80 -6.05 -31.38
N ALA A 444 -5.05 -6.15 -30.07
CA ALA A 444 -6.27 -5.58 -29.47
C ALA A 444 -6.20 -4.05 -29.36
N LYS A 445 -4.99 -3.46 -29.44
CA LYS A 445 -4.70 -2.07 -29.07
C LYS A 445 -5.19 -1.78 -27.65
N GLN A 446 -4.81 -2.64 -26.71
CA GLN A 446 -5.18 -2.51 -25.31
C GLN A 446 -3.96 -2.54 -24.41
N VAL A 447 -4.03 -1.70 -23.37
CA VAL A 447 -3.13 -1.73 -22.22
C VAL A 447 -3.98 -1.97 -20.98
N VAL A 448 -3.50 -2.80 -20.06
CA VAL A 448 -4.12 -3.02 -18.75
C VAL A 448 -3.08 -2.74 -17.68
N ALA A 449 -3.26 -1.68 -16.88
CA ALA A 449 -2.47 -1.45 -15.68
C ALA A 449 -3.21 -2.05 -14.49
N TYR A 450 -2.57 -2.93 -13.71
CA TYR A 450 -3.24 -3.75 -12.71
C TYR A 450 -2.25 -4.22 -11.63
N ASP A 451 -2.75 -5.01 -10.69
CA ASP A 451 -1.97 -5.71 -9.69
C ASP A 451 -2.18 -7.21 -9.77
N ASP A 452 -1.15 -7.98 -9.40
CA ASP A 452 -1.18 -9.43 -9.37
C ASP A 452 -0.50 -9.96 -8.09
N PRO A 453 -0.42 -11.29 -7.86
CA PRO A 453 0.18 -11.82 -6.64
C PRO A 453 1.59 -11.30 -6.35
N GLN A 454 2.40 -11.05 -7.39
CA GLN A 454 3.76 -10.54 -7.22
C GLN A 454 3.75 -9.12 -6.65
N SER A 455 3.02 -8.19 -7.26
CA SER A 455 3.01 -6.80 -6.81
C SER A 455 2.26 -6.62 -5.49
N LEU A 456 1.17 -7.36 -5.26
CA LEU A 456 0.43 -7.29 -4.00
C LEU A 456 1.23 -7.86 -2.82
N GLY A 457 1.92 -9.00 -3.02
CA GLY A 457 2.83 -9.54 -2.02
C GLY A 457 3.98 -8.57 -1.69
N MET A 458 4.55 -7.91 -2.71
CA MET A 458 5.58 -6.87 -2.51
C MET A 458 5.06 -5.67 -1.71
N LYS A 459 3.85 -5.17 -2.02
CA LYS A 459 3.23 -4.06 -1.27
C LYS A 459 2.90 -4.43 0.16
N ALA A 460 2.43 -5.66 0.39
CA ALA A 460 2.19 -6.17 1.72
C ALA A 460 3.50 -6.29 2.53
N ALA A 461 4.56 -6.82 1.93
CA ALA A 461 5.88 -6.87 2.57
C ALA A 461 6.43 -5.47 2.88
N PHE A 462 6.22 -4.51 1.99
CA PHE A 462 6.55 -3.12 2.22
C PHE A 462 5.76 -2.51 3.39
N ALA A 463 4.44 -2.70 3.43
CA ALA A 463 3.58 -2.24 4.51
C ALA A 463 4.04 -2.82 5.87
N ARG A 464 4.33 -4.13 5.93
CA ARG A 464 4.91 -4.76 7.12
C ARG A 464 6.24 -4.13 7.52
N GLY A 465 7.14 -3.94 6.56
CA GLY A 465 8.46 -3.33 6.79
C GLY A 465 8.38 -1.88 7.30
N ALA A 466 7.36 -1.13 6.89
CA ALA A 466 7.07 0.21 7.36
C ALA A 466 6.27 0.26 8.69
N GLY A 467 5.98 -0.90 9.30
CA GLY A 467 5.31 -0.96 10.60
C GLY A 467 3.81 -0.66 10.55
N LEU A 468 3.17 -0.87 9.41
CA LEU A 468 1.74 -0.64 9.24
C LEU A 468 0.92 -1.64 10.05
N LEU A 469 -0.27 -1.22 10.48
CA LEU A 469 -1.22 -2.08 11.18
C LEU A 469 -1.74 -3.22 10.30
N GLY A 470 -1.86 -2.99 9.00
CA GLY A 470 -2.50 -3.96 8.12
C GLY A 470 -2.50 -3.55 6.66
N VAL A 471 -3.20 -4.36 5.89
CA VAL A 471 -3.51 -4.11 4.47
C VAL A 471 -4.99 -4.38 4.26
N ASN A 472 -5.60 -3.69 3.31
CA ASN A 472 -7.01 -3.83 2.98
C ASN A 472 -7.18 -3.94 1.46
N MET A 473 -7.84 -5.00 1.02
CA MET A 473 -8.07 -5.25 -0.40
C MET A 473 -9.40 -4.67 -0.87
N PHE A 474 -9.37 -3.81 -1.90
CA PHE A 474 -10.55 -3.43 -2.67
C PHE A 474 -10.51 -4.21 -4.00
N ASP A 475 -11.29 -5.25 -4.19
CA ASP A 475 -12.20 -5.86 -3.21
C ASP A 475 -12.24 -7.40 -3.35
N VAL A 476 -12.92 -8.07 -2.43
CA VAL A 476 -12.84 -9.53 -2.29
C VAL A 476 -13.26 -10.31 -3.55
N HIS A 477 -14.20 -9.79 -4.35
CA HIS A 477 -14.71 -10.51 -5.52
C HIS A 477 -13.75 -10.48 -6.73
N GLY A 478 -12.73 -9.63 -6.68
CA GLY A 478 -11.72 -9.52 -7.73
C GLY A 478 -10.64 -10.60 -7.67
N ASP A 479 -10.50 -11.28 -6.53
CA ASP A 479 -9.61 -12.42 -6.36
C ASP A 479 -10.11 -13.66 -7.12
N THR A 480 -9.23 -14.62 -7.29
CA THR A 480 -9.50 -15.94 -7.85
C THR A 480 -10.22 -16.85 -6.87
N ASP A 481 -10.86 -17.92 -7.37
CA ASP A 481 -11.52 -18.93 -6.53
C ASP A 481 -10.55 -19.64 -5.56
N ASP A 482 -9.25 -19.66 -5.89
CA ASP A 482 -8.17 -20.23 -5.06
C ASP A 482 -7.48 -19.19 -4.16
N TRP A 483 -8.01 -17.96 -4.05
CA TRP A 483 -7.49 -16.89 -3.17
C TRP A 483 -6.04 -16.46 -3.45
N THR A 484 -5.59 -16.54 -4.71
CA THR A 484 -4.19 -16.31 -5.07
C THR A 484 -3.68 -14.90 -4.75
N LEU A 485 -4.52 -13.85 -4.88
CA LEU A 485 -4.13 -12.50 -4.48
C LEU A 485 -4.03 -12.39 -2.96
N THR A 486 -5.06 -12.86 -2.26
CA THR A 486 -5.14 -12.80 -0.80
C THR A 486 -4.01 -13.58 -0.12
N ASP A 487 -3.68 -14.77 -0.63
CA ASP A 487 -2.62 -15.59 -0.08
C ASP A 487 -1.24 -14.94 -0.28
N ALA A 488 -1.00 -14.31 -1.43
CA ALA A 488 0.22 -13.55 -1.67
C ALA A 488 0.31 -12.30 -0.77
N ILE A 489 -0.81 -11.61 -0.54
CA ILE A 489 -0.89 -10.51 0.42
C ILE A 489 -0.54 -11.00 1.84
N ARG A 490 -1.15 -12.10 2.28
CA ARG A 490 -0.89 -12.68 3.62
C ARG A 490 0.56 -13.11 3.78
N GLU A 491 1.12 -13.79 2.78
CA GLU A 491 2.53 -14.17 2.77
C GLU A 491 3.46 -12.96 2.87
N GLY A 492 3.25 -11.96 2.01
CA GLY A 492 4.02 -10.72 2.03
C GLY A 492 3.92 -10.00 3.38
N PHE A 493 2.72 -9.97 3.97
CA PHE A 493 2.48 -9.35 5.28
C PHE A 493 2.98 -10.20 6.46
N GLY A 494 3.44 -11.44 6.24
CA GLY A 494 3.94 -12.35 7.29
C GLY A 494 2.85 -13.05 8.10
N LEU A 495 1.72 -13.35 7.48
CA LEU A 495 0.55 -14.02 8.07
C LEU A 495 0.19 -15.35 7.39
N ALA A 496 1.14 -15.95 6.66
CA ALA A 496 0.97 -17.25 6.01
C ALA A 496 0.76 -18.39 7.01
#